data_AF-X1CU89-F1
#
_entry.id   AF-X1CU89-F1
#
_cell.length_a   1.000
_cell.length_b   1.000
_cell.length_c   1.000
_cell.angle_alpha   90.00
_cell.angle_beta   90.00
_cell.angle_gamma   90.00
#
_symmetry.space_group_name_H-M   'P 1'
#
loop_
_entity.id
_entity.type
_entity.pdbx_description
1 polymer ?
#
loop_
_entity_poly.entity_id
_entity_poly.type
_entity_poly.pdbx_seq_one_letter_code
_entity_poly.pdbx_strand_id
1 'polypeptide(L)' 'MLGLFQAFTPKFVKKYKLGVRLFTLGCAVQNTKRLFEITKVYLKQLSQSTNETANLAILEGKEVIYLDTIESPEIL' A
#
# COMPACT_ATOMS: atom_id res chain seq x y z
N MET A 1 -37.30 32.01 -31.91
CA MET A 1 -37.96 30.71 -31.66
C MET A 1 -36.89 29.63 -31.85
N LEU A 2 -35.99 29.50 -30.87
CA LEU A 2 -35.99 28.52 -29.77
C LEU A 2 -35.75 27.07 -30.22
N GLY A 3 -34.58 26.56 -29.85
CA GLY A 3 -34.26 25.14 -29.72
C GLY A 3 -32.92 24.78 -30.36
N LEU A 4 -31.95 24.16 -29.70
CA LEU A 4 -31.85 23.57 -28.36
C LEU A 4 -30.36 23.57 -28.02
N PHE A 5 -29.97 24.21 -26.91
CA PHE A 5 -28.69 23.99 -26.26
C PHE A 5 -28.65 22.52 -25.84
N GLN A 6 -27.82 21.69 -26.48
CA GLN A 6 -27.48 20.39 -25.92
C GLN A 6 -26.65 20.63 -24.66
N ALA A 7 -27.30 20.51 -23.50
CA ALA A 7 -26.65 20.48 -22.21
C ALA A 7 -25.70 19.27 -22.17
N PHE A 8 -24.40 19.55 -22.08
CA PHE A 8 -23.39 18.56 -21.72
C PHE A 8 -23.61 18.22 -20.23
N THR A 9 -24.48 17.24 -19.97
CA THR A 9 -24.68 16.72 -18.61
C THR A 9 -23.46 15.88 -18.24
N PRO A 10 -22.65 16.25 -17.23
CA PRO A 10 -21.55 15.41 -16.80
C PRO A 10 -22.11 14.10 -16.26
N LYS A 11 -21.74 12.98 -16.89
CA LYS A 11 -22.04 11.63 -16.40
C LYS A 11 -21.30 11.44 -15.08
N PHE A 12 -22.00 11.56 -13.96
CA PHE A 12 -21.45 11.25 -12.64
C PHE A 12 -21.16 9.75 -12.55
N VAL A 13 -19.92 9.35 -12.85
CA VAL A 13 -19.46 7.98 -12.59
C VAL A 13 -19.50 7.77 -11.08
N LYS A 14 -20.30 6.81 -10.60
CA LYS A 14 -20.28 6.42 -9.18
C LYS A 14 -18.87 5.94 -8.84
N LYS A 15 -18.16 6.71 -8.02
CA LYS A 15 -16.83 6.36 -7.54
C LYS A 15 -16.96 5.47 -6.32
N TYR A 16 -16.54 4.22 -6.45
CA TYR A 16 -16.42 3.29 -5.33
C TYR A 16 -15.05 3.48 -4.68
N LYS A 17 -15.00 3.41 -3.35
CA LYS A 17 -13.76 3.45 -2.57
C LYS A 17 -13.81 2.36 -1.51
N LEU A 18 -12.66 1.78 -1.22
CA LEU A 18 -12.50 0.87 -0.10
C LEU A 18 -12.65 1.67 1.20
N GLY A 19 -13.53 1.20 2.08
CA GLY A 19 -13.70 1.78 3.41
C GLY A 19 -12.75 1.15 4.44
N VAL A 20 -12.62 1.79 5.61
CA VAL A 20 -11.75 1.34 6.72
C VAL A 20 -12.01 -0.10 7.16
N ARG A 21 -13.24 -0.62 6.96
CA ARG A 21 -13.59 -2.02 7.28
C ARG A 21 -12.77 -3.06 6.50
N LEU A 22 -12.25 -2.73 5.32
CA LEU A 22 -11.34 -3.64 4.62
C LEU A 22 -9.97 -3.67 5.30
N PHE A 23 -9.47 -2.52 5.76
CA PHE A 23 -8.20 -2.44 6.49
C PHE A 23 -8.24 -3.27 7.78
N THR A 24 -9.37 -3.30 8.48
CA THR A 24 -9.52 -4.09 9.71
C THR A 24 -9.38 -5.60 9.47
N LEU A 25 -9.72 -6.11 8.28
CA LEU A 25 -9.48 -7.51 7.93
C LEU A 25 -7.98 -7.81 7.82
N GLY A 26 -7.20 -6.90 7.24
CA GLY A 26 -5.74 -7.01 7.21
C GLY A 26 -5.12 -7.01 8.60
N CYS A 27 -5.62 -6.16 9.51
CA CYS A 27 -5.14 -6.10 10.89
C CYS A 27 -5.52 -7.32 11.75
N ALA A 28 -6.56 -8.06 11.37
CA ALA A 28 -7.01 -9.24 12.11
C ALA A 28 -6.04 -10.44 11.99
N VAL A 29 -5.07 -10.38 11.09
CA VAL A 29 -3.97 -11.37 10.98
C VAL A 29 -2.99 -11.14 12.13
N GLN A 30 -3.32 -11.65 13.32
CA GLN A 30 -2.55 -11.41 14.55
C GLN A 30 -1.18 -12.10 14.58
N ASN A 31 -0.99 -13.18 13.81
CA ASN A 31 0.23 -14.00 13.86
C ASN A 31 1.47 -13.33 13.23
N THR A 32 1.30 -12.32 12.37
CA THR A 32 2.43 -11.67 11.69
C THR A 32 3.07 -10.56 12.53
N LYS A 33 2.42 -10.07 13.60
CA LYS A 33 2.97 -8.99 14.45
C LYS A 33 4.36 -9.30 14.99
N ARG A 34 4.58 -10.52 15.50
CA ARG A 34 5.87 -10.94 16.04
C ARG A 34 6.98 -10.98 14.98
N LEU A 35 6.63 -11.37 13.74
CA LEU A 35 7.59 -11.35 12.63
C LEU A 35 8.03 -9.91 12.33
N PHE A 36 7.07 -8.99 12.20
CA PHE A 36 7.36 -7.57 11.93
C PHE A 36 8.20 -6.91 13.02
N GLU A 37 7.92 -7.19 14.30
CA GLU A 37 8.70 -6.66 15.42
C GLU A 37 10.17 -7.08 15.34
N ILE A 38 10.44 -8.35 15.00
CA ILE A 38 11.80 -8.88 14.86
C ILE A 38 12.47 -8.30 13.62
N THR A 39 11.80 -8.31 12.46
CA THR A 39 12.41 -7.94 11.18
C THR A 39 12.70 -6.44 11.09
N LYS A 40 11.92 -5.60 11.77
CA LYS A 40 12.05 -4.14 11.70
C LYS A 40 13.45 -3.63 12.06
N VAL A 41 14.10 -4.23 13.05
CA VAL A 41 15.47 -3.86 13.44
C VAL A 41 16.46 -4.13 12.30
N TYR A 42 16.36 -5.31 11.68
CA TYR A 42 17.26 -5.73 10.61
C TYR A 42 17.01 -4.97 9.30
N LEU A 43 15.75 -4.72 8.93
CA LEU A 43 15.42 -3.92 7.75
C LEU A 43 15.94 -2.49 7.87
N LYS A 44 15.84 -1.90 9.07
CA LYS A 44 16.38 -0.58 9.33
C LYS A 44 17.91 -0.56 9.22
N GLN A 45 18.60 -1.54 9.82
CA GLN A 45 20.04 -1.67 9.70
C GLN A 45 20.48 -1.82 8.24
N LEU A 46 19.78 -2.67 7.48
CA LEU A 46 20.07 -2.88 6.07
C LEU A 46 19.93 -1.58 5.29
N SER A 47 18.76 -0.92 5.38
CA SER A 47 18.50 0.35 4.69
C SER A 47 19.53 1.43 5.03
N GLN A 48 19.90 1.55 6.31
CA GLN A 48 20.92 2.50 6.77
C GLN A 48 22.33 2.16 6.26
N SER A 49 22.66 0.87 6.14
CA SER A 49 23.97 0.44 5.67
C SER A 49 24.13 0.57 4.15
N THR A 50 23.04 0.49 3.40
CA THR A 50 23.05 0.54 1.94
C THR A 50 22.60 1.88 1.37
N ASN A 51 21.99 2.75 2.17
CA ASN A 51 21.26 3.95 1.73
C ASN A 51 20.16 3.64 0.70
N GLU A 52 19.52 2.47 0.83
CA GLU A 52 18.50 2.01 -0.12
C GLU A 52 17.23 1.58 0.61
N THR A 53 16.13 1.47 -0.15
CA THR A 53 14.87 0.93 0.39
C THR A 53 15.02 -0.57 0.67
N ALA A 54 14.80 -0.97 1.91
CA ALA A 54 14.82 -2.37 2.32
C ALA A 54 13.39 -2.94 2.36
N ASN A 55 13.18 -4.07 1.69
CA ASN A 55 11.88 -4.72 1.57
C ASN A 55 11.90 -6.12 2.20
N LEU A 56 10.88 -6.43 2.99
CA LEU A 56 10.56 -7.79 3.43
C LEU A 56 9.43 -8.33 2.58
N ALA A 57 9.65 -9.48 1.94
CA ALA A 57 8.65 -10.13 1.12
C ALA A 57 8.66 -11.65 1.29
N ILE A 58 7.54 -12.27 0.98
CA ILE A 58 7.40 -13.72 0.85
C ILE A 58 7.08 -14.06 -0.60
N LEU A 59 7.49 -15.26 -1.02
CA LEU A 59 7.05 -15.83 -2.29
C LEU A 59 5.78 -16.63 -2.06
N GLU A 60 4.71 -16.26 -2.74
CA GLU A 60 3.45 -17.04 -2.78
C GLU A 60 3.20 -17.49 -4.23
N GLY A 61 3.45 -18.78 -4.50
CA GLY A 61 3.38 -19.33 -5.84
C GLY A 61 4.38 -18.67 -6.80
N LYS A 62 3.90 -17.80 -7.68
CA LYS A 62 4.71 -17.02 -8.65
C LYS A 62 4.76 -15.53 -8.34
N GLU A 63 4.17 -15.11 -7.23
CA GLU A 63 4.03 -13.70 -6.86
C GLU A 63 4.86 -13.40 -5.62
N VAL A 64 5.48 -12.21 -5.62
CA VAL A 64 6.22 -11.69 -4.47
C VAL A 64 5.29 -10.76 -3.70
N ILE A 65 5.00 -11.11 -2.45
CA ILE A 65 4.12 -10.34 -1.57
C ILE A 65 4.97 -9.59 -0.58
N TYR A 66 4.93 -8.26 -0.67
CA TYR A 66 5.57 -7.35 0.27
C TYR A 66 4.83 -7.34 1.59
N LEU A 67 5.57 -7.58 2.66
CA LEU A 67 5.05 -7.60 4.02
C LEU A 67 5.42 -6.31 4.77
N ASP A 68 6.63 -5.78 4.58
CA ASP A 68 7.11 -4.55 5.21
C ASP A 68 8.16 -3.86 4.33
N THR A 69 8.28 -2.54 4.47
CA THR A 69 9.23 -1.72 3.72
C THR A 69 9.78 -0.61 4.62
N ILE A 70 11.10 -0.48 4.65
CA ILE A 70 11.80 0.67 5.23
C ILE A 70 12.38 1.48 4.07
N GLU A 71 11.86 2.70 3.89
CA GLU A 71 12.33 3.62 2.87
C GLU A 71 13.80 4.03 3.12
N SER A 72 14.49 4.34 2.03
CA SER A 72 15.85 4.87 2.10
C SER A 72 15.91 6.10 3.03
N PRO A 73 16.99 6.25 3.81
CA PRO A 73 17.23 7.48 4.55
C PRO A 73 17.55 8.69 3.65
N GLU A 74 17.83 8.46 2.36
CA GLU A 74 18.09 9.53 1.40
C GLU A 74 16.78 10.19 0.93
N ILE A 75 16.68 11.51 1.15
CA ILE A 75 15.58 12.32 0.64
C ILE A 75 16.15 13.08 -0.58
N LEU A 76 15.69 12.72 -1.78
CA LEU A 76 15.99 13.42 -3.03
C LEU A 76 15.47 14.86 -3.04
#